data_AF-A0A352NK59-F1
#
_entry.id   AF-A0A352NK59-F1
#
_cell.length_a   1.000
_cell.length_b   1.000
_cell.length_c   1.000
_cell.angle_alpha   90.00
_cell.angle_beta   90.00
_cell.angle_gamma   90.00
#
_symmetry.space_group_name_H-M   'P 1'
#
loop_
_entity.id
_entity.type
_entity.pdbx_description
1 polymer ?
#
loop_
_entity_poly.entity_id
_entity_poly.type
_entity_poly.pdbx_seq_one_letter_code
_entity_poly.pdbx_strand_id
1 'polypeptide(L)' 'MTAERTNRNPRGAGRKLKLPADKYKTRTFKCTDKQREEINRLAELAGLPTNQYIRTKALES' A
#
# COMPACT_ATOMS: atom_id res chain seq x y z
N MET A 1 6.88 16.38 -30.82
CA MET A 1 6.05 16.46 -29.61
C MET A 1 6.94 16.29 -28.39
N THR A 2 6.66 17.06 -27.35
CA THR A 2 7.54 17.62 -26.32
C THR A 2 8.12 16.62 -25.33
N ALA A 3 9.44 16.66 -25.15
CA ALA A 3 10.15 16.03 -24.05
C ALA A 3 10.48 17.08 -22.97
N GLU A 4 9.47 17.61 -22.29
CA GLU A 4 9.72 18.52 -21.16
C GLU A 4 9.82 17.73 -19.86
N ARG A 5 11.05 17.24 -19.62
CA ARG A 5 11.51 16.69 -18.34
C ARG A 5 11.62 17.81 -17.30
N THR A 6 10.51 18.22 -16.71
CA THR A 6 10.56 19.07 -15.50
C THR A 6 10.47 18.17 -14.27
N ASN A 7 11.41 18.36 -13.33
CA ASN A 7 11.56 17.83 -11.96
C ASN A 7 12.99 17.35 -11.67
N ARG A 8 13.98 18.25 -11.82
CA ARG A 8 15.30 18.06 -11.20
C ARG A 8 15.21 18.60 -9.77
N ASN A 9 15.50 17.75 -8.78
CA ASN A 9 15.64 18.13 -7.38
C ASN A 9 16.96 18.90 -7.21
N PRO A 10 16.98 20.15 -6.68
CA PRO A 10 18.22 20.91 -6.53
C PRO A 10 19.14 20.41 -5.41
N ARG A 11 18.73 19.40 -4.60
CA ARG A 11 19.46 18.98 -3.38
C ARG A 11 20.05 17.57 -3.39
N GLY A 12 20.23 16.92 -4.55
CA GLY A 12 20.93 15.63 -4.56
C GLY A 12 21.01 14.95 -5.92
N ALA A 13 22.11 14.22 -6.15
CA ALA A 13 22.46 13.56 -7.40
C ALA A 13 21.29 12.75 -8.01
N GLY A 14 20.69 13.27 -9.08
CA GLY A 14 19.99 12.50 -10.12
C GLY A 14 18.78 11.63 -9.73
N ARG A 15 18.35 11.59 -8.47
CA ARG A 15 17.23 10.73 -8.04
C ARG A 15 15.91 11.37 -8.44
N LYS A 16 15.23 10.78 -9.42
CA LYS A 16 13.84 11.11 -9.76
C LYS A 16 12.97 10.87 -8.53
N LEU A 17 12.09 11.82 -8.22
CA LEU A 17 11.05 11.61 -7.22
C LEU A 17 10.18 10.45 -7.69
N LYS A 18 9.99 9.45 -6.84
CA LYS A 18 9.04 8.37 -7.11
C LYS A 18 7.64 8.96 -7.17
N LEU A 19 6.83 8.51 -8.12
CA LEU A 19 5.43 8.91 -8.19
C LEU A 19 4.73 8.45 -6.89
N PRO A 20 3.70 9.17 -6.42
CA PRO A 20 2.96 8.78 -5.22
C PRO A 20 2.42 7.34 -5.29
N ALA A 21 2.06 6.87 -6.48
CA ALA A 21 1.61 5.50 -6.74
C ALA A 21 2.70 4.45 -6.46
N ASP A 22 3.98 4.76 -6.75
CA ASP A 22 5.12 3.85 -6.55
C ASP A 22 5.61 3.82 -5.09
N LYS A 23 5.00 4.64 -4.22
CA LYS A 23 5.35 4.70 -2.80
C LYS A 23 4.89 3.45 -2.06
N TYR A 24 3.77 2.85 -2.48
CA TYR A 24 3.18 1.68 -1.83
C TYR A 24 3.35 0.42 -2.68
N LYS A 25 3.77 -0.67 -2.04
CA LYS A 25 3.83 -1.98 -2.70
C LYS A 25 2.47 -2.66 -2.57
N THR A 26 1.78 -2.86 -3.68
CA THR A 26 0.61 -3.72 -3.73
C THR A 26 1.06 -5.17 -3.71
N ARG A 27 0.47 -5.99 -2.83
CA ARG A 27 0.68 -7.44 -2.79
C ARG A 27 -0.68 -8.11 -2.80
N THR A 28 -0.82 -9.12 -3.64
CA THR A 28 -1.99 -9.99 -3.68
C THR A 28 -1.72 -11.24 -2.86
N PHE A 29 -2.69 -11.69 -2.09
CA PHE A 29 -2.67 -12.99 -1.43
C PHE A 29 -3.96 -13.73 -1.75
N LYS A 30 -3.91 -15.06 -1.70
CA LYS A 30 -5.08 -15.91 -1.89
C LYS A 30 -5.65 -16.28 -0.52
N CYS A 31 -6.96 -16.24 -0.39
CA CYS A 31 -7.69 -16.73 0.77
C CYS A 31 -9.00 -17.37 0.28
N THR A 32 -9.56 -18.26 1.10
CA THR A 32 -10.89 -18.82 0.85
C THR A 32 -11.98 -17.82 1.22
N ASP A 33 -13.20 -18.02 0.72
CA ASP A 33 -14.33 -17.14 1.04
C ASP A 33 -14.61 -17.10 2.56
N LYS A 34 -14.52 -18.26 3.23
CA LYS A 34 -14.67 -18.36 4.69
C LYS A 34 -13.63 -17.51 5.43
N GLN A 35 -12.36 -17.58 5.02
CA GLN A 35 -11.30 -16.76 5.60
C GLN A 35 -11.53 -15.27 5.33
N ARG A 36 -12.05 -14.92 4.15
CA ARG A 36 -12.35 -13.53 3.81
C ARG A 36 -13.46 -12.95 4.69
N GLU A 37 -14.53 -13.72 4.91
CA GLU A 37 -15.61 -13.34 5.82
C GLU A 37 -15.12 -13.16 7.26
N GLU A 38 -14.28 -14.08 7.74
CA GLU A 38 -13.70 -13.99 9.08
C GLU A 38 -12.83 -12.74 9.25
N ILE A 39 -11.95 -12.46 8.28
CA ILE A 39 -11.12 -11.25 8.28
C ILE A 39 -11.98 -9.99 8.31
N ASN A 40 -13.07 -9.94 7.53
CA ASN A 40 -13.98 -8.80 7.53
C ASN A 40 -14.67 -8.61 8.88
N ARG A 41 -15.20 -9.69 9.48
CA ARG A 41 -15.82 -9.63 10.82
C ARG A 41 -14.83 -9.16 11.88
N LEU A 42 -13.61 -9.68 11.87
CA LEU A 42 -12.58 -9.28 12.82
C LEU A 42 -12.16 -7.80 12.63
N ALA A 43 -12.12 -7.33 11.39
CA ALA A 43 -11.85 -5.92 11.09
C ALA A 43 -12.98 -5.00 11.59
N GLU A 44 -14.24 -5.40 11.40
CA GLU A 44 -15.43 -4.70 11.93
C GLU A 44 -15.42 -4.62 13.45
N LEU A 45 -15.14 -5.74 14.14
CA LEU A 45 -15.02 -5.78 15.60
C LEU A 45 -13.89 -4.88 16.12
N ALA A 46 -12.81 -4.74 15.37
CA ALA A 46 -11.71 -3.84 15.71
C ALA A 46 -11.98 -2.38 15.34
N GLY A 47 -13.07 -2.07 14.62
CA GLY A 47 -13.38 -0.73 14.12
C GLY A 47 -12.38 -0.23 13.07
N LEU A 48 -11.70 -1.14 12.37
CA LEU A 48 -10.65 -0.81 11.41
C LEU A 48 -11.06 -1.20 9.98
N PRO A 49 -10.65 -0.44 8.95
CA PRO A 49 -10.75 -0.90 7.57
C PRO A 49 -9.98 -2.22 7.39
N THR A 50 -10.52 -3.15 6.62
CA THR A 50 -9.94 -4.49 6.40
C THR A 50 -8.46 -4.46 6.01
N ASN A 51 -8.06 -3.54 5.11
CA ASN A 51 -6.67 -3.41 4.68
C ASN A 51 -5.74 -2.96 5.82
N GLN A 52 -6.22 -2.09 6.70
CA GLN A 52 -5.46 -1.63 7.85
C GLN A 52 -5.35 -2.76 8.88
N TYR A 53 -6.45 -3.48 9.14
CA TYR A 53 -6.47 -4.64 10.03
C TYR A 53 -5.47 -5.73 9.60
N ILE A 54 -5.49 -6.12 8.32
CA ILE A 54 -4.54 -7.10 7.77
C ILE A 54 -3.10 -6.62 7.97
N ARG A 55 -2.83 -5.34 7.70
CA ARG A 55 -1.49 -4.77 7.80
C ARG A 55 -0.98 -4.72 9.23
N THR A 56 -1.80 -4.33 10.20
CA THR A 56 -1.39 -4.29 11.61
C THR A 56 -1.07 -5.70 12.11
N LYS A 57 -1.96 -6.66 11.85
CA LYS A 57 -1.75 -8.05 12.24
C LYS A 57 -0.53 -8.71 11.60
N ALA A 58 -0.25 -8.41 10.34
CA ALA A 58 0.94 -8.91 9.66
C ALA A 58 2.26 -8.32 10.20
N LEU A 59 2.23 -7.19 10.92
CA LEU A 59 3.40 -6.54 11.50
C LEU A 59 3.60 -6.87 12.99
N GLU A 60 2.57 -7.39 13.66
CA GLU A 60 2.64 -7.84 15.06
C GLU A 60 3.31 -9.22 15.21
N SER A 61 3.65 -9.89 14.10
CA SER A 61 4.29 -11.22 14.05
C SER A 61 5.81 -11.18 14.23
#